data_AF-A0A5B0D496-F1
#
_entry.id   AF-A0A5B0D496-F1
#
_cell.length_a   1.000
_cell.length_b   1.000
_cell.length_c   1.000
_cell.angle_alpha   90.00
_cell.angle_beta   90.00
_cell.angle_gamma   90.00
#
_symmetry.space_group_name_H-M   'P 1'
#
loop_
_entity.id
_entity.type
_entity.pdbx_description
1 polymer ?
#
loop_
_entity_poly.entity_id
_entity_poly.type
_entity_poly.pdbx_seq_one_letter_code
_entity_poly.pdbx_strand_id
1 'polypeptide(L)'
;MEPVRTCVGCRTRAPRSTLLRVVSQNDILILDESAVLPGRGAWVHPTPECMEAALRRRAFGRALRVTSELDTRNIAQHPPRNKG
;
A
#
# COMPACT_ATOMS: atom_id res chain seq x y z
N MET A 1 2.38 22.11 -5.92
CA MET A 1 1.47 21.08 -6.44
C MET A 1 1.67 19.82 -5.63
N GLU A 2 0.63 19.27 -5.01
CA GLU A 2 0.76 18.02 -4.26
C GLU A 2 0.91 16.83 -5.23
N PRO A 3 1.87 15.91 -5.02
CA PRO A 3 2.00 14.73 -5.85
C PRO A 3 0.74 13.86 -5.79
N VAL A 4 0.21 13.47 -6.94
CA VAL A 4 -0.91 12.51 -7.04
C VAL A 4 -0.37 11.10 -7.26
N ARG A 5 -1.00 10.12 -6.60
CA ARG A 5 -0.70 8.69 -6.75
C ARG A 5 -1.97 7.91 -7.05
N THR A 6 -1.80 6.68 -7.51
CA THR A 6 -2.92 5.77 -7.79
C THR A 6 -2.98 4.72 -6.69
N CYS A 7 -4.14 4.59 -6.05
CA CYS A 7 -4.39 3.50 -5.11
C CYS A 7 -4.30 2.15 -5.84
N VAL A 8 -3.49 1.22 -5.33
CA VAL A 8 -3.35 -0.12 -5.93
C VAL A 8 -4.57 -1.02 -5.68
N GLY A 9 -5.38 -0.71 -4.67
CA GLY A 9 -6.64 -1.41 -4.36
C GLY A 9 -7.80 -1.05 -5.29
N CYS A 10 -8.20 0.23 -5.27
CA CYS A 10 -9.36 0.73 -6.03
C CYS A 10 -9.02 1.37 -7.39
N ARG A 11 -7.74 1.60 -7.71
CA ARG A 11 -7.26 2.23 -8.96
C ARG A 11 -7.62 3.71 -9.14
N THR A 12 -8.26 4.35 -8.16
CA THR A 12 -8.52 5.79 -8.15
C THR A 12 -7.25 6.58 -7.86
N ARG A 13 -7.14 7.78 -8.45
CA ARG A 13 -6.08 8.76 -8.16
C ARG A 13 -6.44 9.59 -6.94
N ALA A 14 -5.48 9.84 -6.06
CA ALA A 14 -5.66 10.70 -4.89
C ALA A 14 -4.35 11.44 -4.56
N PRO A 15 -4.42 12.56 -3.80
CA PRO A 15 -3.22 13.21 -3.31
C PRO A 15 -2.38 12.25 -2.47
N ARG A 16 -1.05 12.39 -2.52
CA ARG A 16 -0.11 11.51 -1.79
C ARG A 16 -0.42 11.50 -0.29
N SER A 17 -0.80 12.64 0.29
CA SER A 17 -1.10 12.76 1.73
C SER A 17 -2.29 11.92 2.18
N THR A 18 -3.21 11.57 1.27
CA THR A 18 -4.41 10.76 1.59
C THR A 18 -4.19 9.26 1.39
N LEU A 19 -2.96 8.84 1.08
CA LEU A 19 -2.60 7.47 0.74
C LEU A 19 -1.51 6.97 1.69
N LEU A 20 -1.62 5.70 2.05
CA LEU A 20 -0.59 4.97 2.76
C LEU A 20 0.41 4.39 1.76
N ARG A 21 1.71 4.59 2.02
CA ARG A 21 2.77 3.91 1.26
C ARG A 21 3.02 2.54 1.88
N VAL A 22 3.16 1.54 1.02
CA VAL A 22 3.58 0.18 1.38
C VAL A 22 4.84 -0.15 0.61
N VAL A 23 5.83 -0.71 1.28
CA VAL A 23 7.07 -1.21 0.66
C VAL A 23 7.22 -2.71 0.93
N SER A 24 8.17 -3.35 0.26
CA SER A 24 8.61 -4.70 0.61
C SER A 24 10.06 -4.65 1.06
N GLN A 25 10.37 -5.33 2.16
CA GLN A 25 11.73 -5.63 2.61
C GLN A 25 11.79 -7.11 2.96
N ASN A 26 12.75 -7.84 2.37
CA ASN A 26 12.90 -9.28 2.59
C ASN A 26 11.57 -10.05 2.42
N ASP A 27 10.84 -9.74 1.35
CA ASP A 27 9.52 -10.30 1.03
C ASP A 27 8.40 -10.03 2.06
N ILE A 28 8.63 -9.13 3.01
CA ILE A 28 7.65 -8.70 4.00
C ILE A 28 7.06 -7.35 3.60
N LEU A 29 5.74 -7.24 3.58
CA LEU A 29 5.08 -5.94 3.40
C LEU A 29 5.21 -5.09 4.66
N ILE A 30 5.62 -3.84 4.48
CA ILE A 30 5.81 -2.87 5.56
C ILE A 30 5.02 -1.59 5.23
N LEU A 31 4.32 -1.08 6.23
CA LEU A 31 3.65 0.22 6.17
C LEU A 31 4.66 1.33 6.38
N ASP A 32 4.78 2.20 5.39
CA ASP A 32 5.70 3.31 5.38
C ASP A 32 4.91 4.62 5.46
N GLU A 33 4.30 4.87 6.63
CA GLU A 33 3.41 6.03 6.83
C GLU A 33 4.10 7.36 6.55
N SER A 34 5.37 7.47 6.95
CA SER A 34 6.21 8.66 6.70
C SER A 34 6.75 8.70 5.26
N ALA A 35 6.61 7.61 4.52
CA ALA A 35 7.08 7.45 3.14
C ALA A 35 8.58 7.75 2.96
N VAL A 36 9.38 7.22 3.89
CA VAL A 36 10.85 7.41 4.00
C VAL A 36 11.64 6.12 3.72
N LEU A 37 10.99 4.95 3.71
CA LEU A 37 11.70 3.68 3.50
C LEU A 37 12.22 3.57 2.06
N PRO A 38 13.40 2.97 1.84
CA PRO A 38 14.00 2.83 0.52
C PRO A 38 13.21 1.85 -0.36
N GLY A 39 13.44 1.93 -1.67
CA GLY A 39 12.89 0.98 -2.65
C GLY A 39 11.55 1.40 -3.27
N ARG A 40 10.99 0.48 -4.07
CA ARG A 40 9.69 0.72 -4.75
C ARG A 40 8.58 0.76 -3.70
N GLY A 41 7.67 1.72 -3.85
CA GLY A 41 6.49 1.84 -3.00
C GLY A 41 5.20 1.66 -3.78
N ALA A 42 4.25 0.94 -3.19
CA ALA A 42 2.86 0.91 -3.59
C ALA A 42 2.07 1.93 -2.75
N TRP A 43 1.06 2.55 -3.34
CA TRP A 43 0.20 3.50 -2.64
C TRP A 43 -1.20 2.93 -2.55
N VAL A 44 -1.83 3.03 -1.39
CA VAL A 44 -3.16 2.46 -1.12
C VAL A 44 -3.95 3.40 -0.22
N HIS A 45 -5.26 3.51 -0.41
CA HIS A 45 -6.07 4.23 0.59
C HIS A 45 -6.02 3.46 1.91
N PRO A 46 -5.94 4.15 3.07
CA PRO A 46 -5.88 3.52 4.39
C PRO A 46 -7.27 3.01 4.86
N THR A 47 -8.02 2.35 3.97
CA THR A 47 -9.34 1.75 4.25
C THR A 47 -9.30 0.23 4.10
N PRO A 48 -10.14 -0.52 4.83
CA PRO A 48 -10.16 -1.99 4.75
C PRO A 48 -10.39 -2.47 3.32
N GLU A 49 -11.33 -1.84 2.60
CA GLU A 49 -11.74 -2.28 1.27
C GLU A 49 -10.60 -2.16 0.26
N CYS A 50 -9.80 -1.09 0.36
CA CYS A 50 -8.64 -0.90 -0.52
C CYS A 50 -7.49 -1.85 -0.16
N MET A 51 -7.27 -2.11 1.12
CA MET A 51 -6.25 -3.03 1.61
C MET A 51 -6.57 -4.48 1.21
N GLU A 52 -7.77 -4.94 1.49
CA GLU A 52 -8.26 -6.26 1.10
C GLU A 52 -8.26 -6.45 -0.42
N ALA A 53 -8.72 -5.44 -1.18
CA ALA A 53 -8.67 -5.50 -2.64
C ALA A 53 -7.23 -5.60 -3.16
N ALA A 54 -6.29 -4.89 -2.53
CA ALA A 54 -4.88 -4.94 -2.91
C ALA A 54 -4.25 -6.30 -2.61
N LEU A 55 -4.57 -6.92 -1.47
CA LEU A 55 -4.13 -8.27 -1.11
C LEU A 55 -4.73 -9.33 -2.04
N ARG A 56 -6.07 -9.37 -2.14
CA ARG A 56 -6.82 -10.36 -2.94
C ARG A 56 -6.39 -10.37 -4.41
N ARG A 57 -6.07 -9.21 -4.98
CA ARG A 57 -5.65 -9.05 -6.39
C ARG A 57 -4.13 -9.10 -6.60
N ARG A 58 -3.36 -9.49 -5.57
CA ARG A 58 -1.89 -9.48 -5.57
C ARG A 58 -1.30 -8.16 -6.10
N ALA A 59 -1.95 -7.04 -5.78
CA ALA A 59 -1.62 -5.74 -6.34
C ALA A 59 -0.30 -5.20 -5.78
N PHE A 60 0.02 -5.52 -4.52
CA PHE A 60 1.31 -5.17 -3.92
C PHE A 60 2.47 -5.85 -4.64
N GLY A 61 2.43 -7.16 -4.87
CA GLY A 61 3.48 -7.87 -5.61
C GLY A 61 3.74 -7.25 -6.99
N ARG A 62 2.68 -6.95 -7.75
CA ARG A 62 2.79 -6.29 -9.06
C ARG A 62 3.37 -4.87 -8.96
N ALA A 63 2.92 -4.06 -8.02
CA ALA A 63 3.38 -2.68 -7.86
C ALA A 63 4.83 -2.59 -7.35
N LEU A 64 5.22 -3.52 -6.47
CA LEU A 64 6.55 -3.60 -5.87
C LEU A 64 7.55 -4.37 -6.74
N ARG A 65 7.07 -5.07 -7.77
CA ARG A 65 7.83 -5.99 -8.63
C ARG A 65 8.47 -7.15 -7.86
N VAL A 66 7.72 -7.70 -6.92
CA VAL A 66 8.10 -8.91 -6.16
C VAL A 66 7.43 -10.11 -6.81
N THR A 67 8.24 -11.11 -7.17
CA THR A 67 7.80 -12.35 -7.82
C THR A 67 7.64 -13.51 -6.85
N SER A 68 8.27 -13.43 -5.68
CA SER A 68 8.09 -14.33 -4.54
C SER A 68 6.76 -14.12 -3.83
N GLU A 69 6.40 -15.06 -2.98
CA GLU A 69 5.27 -14.91 -2.07
C GLU A 69 5.58 -13.81 -1.05
N LEU A 70 4.65 -12.88 -0.86
CA LEU A 70 4.78 -11.78 0.08
C LEU A 70 4.15 -12.14 1.42
N ASP A 71 4.88 -11.89 2.50
CA ASP A 71 4.32 -11.92 3.84
C ASP A 71 3.47 -10.66 4.07
N THR A 72 2.20 -10.89 4.41
CA THR A 72 1.17 -9.84 4.56
C THR A 72 0.77 -9.60 6.01
N ARG A 73 1.41 -10.26 6.98
CA ARG A 73 1.04 -10.20 8.41
C ARG A 73 0.94 -8.78 8.97
N ASN A 74 1.84 -7.88 8.59
CA ASN A 74 1.83 -6.49 9.05
C ASN A 74 0.67 -5.65 8.48
N ILE A 75 0.07 -6.09 7.37
CA ILE A 75 -1.03 -5.37 6.71
C ILE A 75 -2.36 -5.69 7.39
N ALA A 76 -2.58 -6.95 7.77
CA ALA A 76 -3.82 -7.42 8.39
C ALA A 76 -4.10 -6.80 9.76
N GLN A 77 -3.08 -6.27 10.44
CA GLN A 77 -3.16 -5.71 11.78
C GLN A 77 -3.30 -4.18 11.81
N HIS A 78 -3.32 -3.51 10.65
CA HIS A 78 -3.42 -2.05 10.62
C HIS A 78 -4.86 -1.60 10.83
N PRO A 79 -5.18 -0.86 11.91
CA PRO A 79 -6.52 -0.35 12.11
C PRO A 79 -6.86 0.64 10.98
N PRO A 80 -8.02 0.50 10.33
CA PRO A 80 -8.41 1.44 9.31
C PRO A 80 -8.53 2.84 9.91
N ARG A 81 -7.92 3.82 9.24
CA ARG A 81 -8.20 5.22 9.55
C ARG A 81 -9.51 5.55 8.87
N ASN A 82 -10.56 5.76 9.66
CA ASN A 82 -11.79 6.36 9.14
C ASN A 82 -11.41 7.62 8.37
N LYS A 83 -11.98 7.79 7.17
CA LYS A 83 -11.97 9.06 6.46
C LYS A 83 -12.53 10.12 7.41
N GLY A 84 -11.66 11.01 7.90
CA GLY A 84 -12.10 12.31 8.39
C GLY A 84 -12.66 13.12 7.22
#